data_AF-A0A2W4M3U8-F1
#
_entry.id   AF-A0A2W4M3U8-F1
#
_cell.length_a   1.000
_cell.length_b   1.000
_cell.length_c   1.000
_cell.angle_alpha   90.00
_cell.angle_beta   90.00
_cell.angle_gamma   90.00
#
_symmetry.space_group_name_H-M   'P 1'
#
loop_
_entity.id
_entity.type
_entity.pdbx_description
1 polymer ?
#
loop_
_entity_poly.entity_id
_entity_poly.type
_entity_poly.pdbx_seq_one_letter_code
_entity_poly.pdbx_strand_id
1 'polypeptide(L)'
;MIKKTLVGAVAVALCAGTAQAENTFTREEGVGMFTGAAAGALVGGPLGAAVGLMFGGVLGDSIGMTKRAELRAEQLERELVDARVALSRASERTGGDALFDALAQRLHADVLFRTGSAEIDAPMAERLAALGQLLAAHETLRIDLNGFADPRGDEAANLVLSHERANAVREALIRGGAAPEQIRLAAHGAALATAPQGDLEAYAWERRVSLAIRPASAATVAQAQ
;
A
#
# COMPACT_ATOMS: atom_id res chain seq x y z
N MET A 1 26.15 51.58 32.38
CA MET A 1 26.64 50.89 31.16
C MET A 1 26.48 49.40 31.37
N ILE A 2 25.60 48.74 30.60
CA ILE A 2 25.66 47.33 30.15
C ILE A 2 24.50 47.22 29.13
N LYS A 3 24.85 47.02 27.86
CA LYS A 3 23.92 46.84 26.74
C LYS A 3 23.40 45.40 26.77
N LYS A 4 22.08 45.19 26.79
CA LYS A 4 21.49 43.88 26.51
C LYS A 4 21.04 43.85 25.06
N THR A 5 21.78 43.08 24.27
CA THR A 5 21.56 42.81 22.85
C THR A 5 20.30 41.96 22.64
N LEU A 6 19.45 42.42 21.71
CA LEU A 6 18.34 41.68 21.12
C LEU A 6 18.90 40.44 20.40
N VAL A 7 18.44 39.24 20.73
CA VAL A 7 18.58 38.05 19.88
C VAL A 7 17.18 37.69 19.41
N GLY A 8 16.90 37.95 18.14
CA GLY A 8 15.67 37.53 17.48
C GLY A 8 15.69 36.03 17.27
N ALA A 9 14.78 35.32 17.94
CA ALA A 9 14.47 33.94 17.61
C ALA A 9 13.45 33.95 16.45
N VAL A 10 13.94 33.81 15.22
CA VAL A 10 13.10 33.40 14.09
C VAL A 10 12.80 31.93 14.30
N ALA A 11 11.64 31.63 14.90
CA ALA A 11 11.07 30.30 14.86
C ALA A 11 10.58 30.07 13.42
N VAL A 12 11.44 29.49 12.57
CA VAL A 12 10.97 28.82 11.36
C VAL A 12 10.17 27.62 11.85
N ALA A 13 8.86 27.79 11.90
CA ALA A 13 7.93 26.69 12.05
C ALA A 13 8.09 25.81 10.80
N LEU A 14 8.96 24.80 10.89
CA LEU A 14 8.84 23.61 10.07
C LEU A 14 7.53 22.93 10.50
N CYS A 15 6.42 23.42 9.98
CA CYS A 15 5.21 22.62 9.84
C CYS A 15 5.49 21.62 8.71
N ALA A 16 6.39 20.66 8.96
CA ALA A 16 6.25 19.35 8.35
C ALA A 16 4.99 18.78 9.01
N GLY A 17 3.85 19.05 8.38
CA GLY A 17 2.66 18.25 8.61
C GLY A 17 3.00 16.84 8.18
N THR A 18 3.61 16.07 9.08
CA THR A 18 3.49 14.63 9.01
C THR A 18 2.00 14.39 9.20
N ALA A 19 1.28 14.29 8.07
CA ALA A 19 0.02 13.59 8.01
C ALA A 19 0.32 12.14 8.38
N GLN A 20 0.54 11.92 9.67
CA GLN A 20 0.64 10.62 10.28
C GLN A 20 -0.79 10.12 10.28
N ALA A 21 -1.14 9.42 9.21
CA ALA A 21 -2.38 8.67 9.14
C ALA A 21 -2.34 7.68 10.30
N GLU A 22 -3.11 8.00 11.34
CA GLU A 22 -3.30 7.19 12.53
C GLU A 22 -4.05 5.92 12.10
N ASN A 23 -3.36 4.78 12.12
CA ASN A 23 -3.93 3.48 11.78
C ASN A 23 -4.83 3.00 12.93
N THR A 24 -6.06 3.48 12.98
CA THR A 24 -7.03 3.04 14.00
C THR A 24 -7.75 1.79 13.52
N PHE A 25 -7.33 0.65 14.07
CA PHE A 25 -7.90 -0.68 13.89
C PHE A 25 -9.21 -0.81 14.70
N THR A 26 -10.34 -1.10 14.04
CA THR A 26 -11.58 -1.50 14.72
C THR A 26 -11.69 -3.02 14.75
N ARG A 27 -11.96 -3.55 15.94
CA ARG A 27 -11.73 -4.94 16.38
C ARG A 27 -12.81 -5.95 16.00
N GLU A 28 -13.66 -5.68 15.00
CA GLU A 28 -14.69 -6.63 14.57
C GLU A 28 -14.64 -6.85 13.06
N GLU A 29 -14.57 -8.13 12.67
CA GLU A 29 -14.51 -8.66 11.31
C GLU A 29 -13.18 -8.46 10.58
N GLY A 30 -12.33 -9.50 10.68
CA GLY A 30 -11.01 -9.53 10.07
C GLY A 30 -11.05 -9.45 8.54
N VAL A 31 -10.82 -8.25 8.02
CA VAL A 31 -10.16 -7.96 6.73
C VAL A 31 -9.36 -6.66 6.94
N GLY A 32 -8.08 -6.78 7.30
CA GLY A 32 -7.21 -5.62 7.51
C GLY A 32 -6.62 -5.14 6.18
N MET A 33 -6.84 -3.87 5.84
CA MET A 33 -6.41 -3.26 4.58
C MET A 33 -6.02 -1.78 4.80
N PHE A 34 -4.79 -1.40 4.44
CA PHE A 34 -4.29 -0.01 4.46
C PHE A 34 -3.49 0.25 3.16
N THR A 35 -3.81 1.28 2.36
CA THR A 35 -3.32 2.65 2.43
C THR A 35 -4.32 3.55 1.68
N GLY A 36 -4.89 4.58 2.31
CA GLY A 36 -5.95 5.41 1.70
C GLY A 36 -5.56 6.16 0.43
N ALA A 37 -6.55 6.59 -0.37
CA ALA A 37 -6.38 7.35 -1.62
C ALA A 37 -5.38 8.52 -1.53
N ALA A 38 -5.45 9.31 -0.46
CA ALA A 38 -4.57 10.47 -0.26
C ALA A 38 -3.13 10.03 0.10
N ALA A 39 -2.98 9.04 0.98
CA ALA A 39 -1.66 8.49 1.32
C ALA A 39 -1.01 7.82 0.10
N GLY A 40 -1.80 7.07 -0.67
CA GLY A 40 -1.42 6.50 -1.94
C GLY A 40 -1.03 7.56 -2.97
N ALA A 41 -1.78 8.66 -3.08
CA ALA A 41 -1.46 9.77 -4.00
C ALA A 41 -0.12 10.45 -3.67
N LEU A 42 0.13 10.68 -2.37
CA LEU A 42 1.36 11.31 -1.89
C LEU A 42 2.59 10.43 -2.12
N VAL A 43 2.45 9.12 -1.93
CA VAL A 43 3.58 8.18 -2.02
C VAL A 43 3.80 7.66 -3.44
N GLY A 44 2.74 7.55 -4.25
CA GLY A 44 2.75 6.84 -5.53
C GLY A 44 2.13 7.62 -6.71
N GLY A 45 1.79 8.90 -6.53
CA GLY A 45 1.13 9.70 -7.57
C GLY A 45 -0.26 9.14 -7.95
N PRO A 46 -0.74 9.36 -9.18
CA PRO A 46 -2.05 8.85 -9.61
C PRO A 46 -2.20 7.33 -9.48
N LEU A 47 -1.11 6.56 -9.70
CA LEU A 47 -1.11 5.11 -9.53
C LEU A 47 -1.28 4.72 -8.07
N GLY A 48 -0.51 5.35 -7.17
CA GLY A 48 -0.67 5.15 -5.74
C GLY A 48 -2.04 5.60 -5.26
N ALA A 49 -2.64 6.65 -5.84
CA ALA A 49 -4.01 7.06 -5.52
C ALA A 49 -5.03 5.98 -5.90
N ALA A 50 -4.90 5.37 -7.09
CA ALA A 50 -5.78 4.30 -7.55
C ALA A 50 -5.68 3.06 -6.66
N VAL A 51 -4.47 2.58 -6.38
CA VAL A 51 -4.27 1.44 -5.47
C VAL A 51 -4.68 1.81 -4.05
N GLY A 52 -4.44 3.05 -3.64
CA GLY A 52 -4.87 3.52 -2.33
C GLY A 52 -6.38 3.65 -2.18
N LEU A 53 -7.13 3.88 -3.27
CA LEU A 53 -8.59 3.78 -3.27
C LEU A 53 -9.05 2.31 -3.17
N MET A 54 -8.38 1.40 -3.88
CA MET A 54 -8.73 -0.02 -3.92
C MET A 54 -8.41 -0.73 -2.60
N PHE A 55 -7.26 -0.42 -2.00
CA PHE A 55 -6.75 -1.04 -0.76
C PHE A 55 -6.77 -0.09 0.45
N GLY A 56 -7.44 1.05 0.36
CA GLY A 56 -7.53 2.01 1.45
C GLY A 56 -8.84 2.76 1.41
N GLY A 57 -9.87 2.08 1.89
CA GLY A 57 -11.16 2.71 2.13
C GLY A 57 -11.41 2.79 3.62
N VAL A 58 -11.28 3.98 4.20
CA VAL A 58 -12.28 4.41 5.17
C VAL A 58 -12.92 5.68 4.60
N LEU A 59 -13.98 5.49 3.82
CA LEU A 59 -15.06 6.47 3.78
C LEU A 59 -15.58 6.51 5.21
N GLY A 60 -15.16 7.51 5.97
CA GLY A 60 -15.69 7.76 7.30
C GLY A 60 -17.12 8.23 7.18
N ASP A 61 -18.07 7.31 7.14
CA ASP A 61 -19.48 7.65 7.31
C ASP A 61 -19.73 7.87 8.80
N SER A 62 -19.56 9.12 9.23
CA SER A 62 -20.17 9.62 10.45
C SER A 62 -20.82 10.96 10.11
N ILE A 63 -22.11 10.84 9.80
CA ILE A 63 -23.15 11.85 9.90
C ILE A 63 -22.74 12.98 10.86
N GLY A 64 -22.46 14.17 10.29
CA GLY A 64 -22.46 15.43 11.04
C GLY A 64 -21.19 16.29 11.08
N MET A 65 -20.59 16.67 9.93
CA MET A 65 -19.73 17.88 9.83
C MET A 65 -19.69 18.47 8.40
N THR A 66 -20.85 18.66 7.76
CA THR A 66 -20.98 19.13 6.34
C THR A 66 -20.62 20.59 6.07
N LYS A 67 -19.85 21.27 6.94
CA LYS A 67 -19.30 22.62 6.66
C LYS A 67 -17.84 22.84 7.06
N ARG A 68 -17.22 21.89 7.78
CA ARG A 68 -15.80 21.97 8.20
C ARG A 68 -14.89 21.04 7.40
N ALA A 69 -15.46 20.06 6.70
CA ALA A 69 -14.74 19.19 5.78
C ALA A 69 -14.44 19.90 4.45
N GLU A 70 -15.37 20.72 3.92
CA GLU A 70 -15.18 21.45 2.65
C GLU A 70 -13.98 22.41 2.68
N LEU A 71 -13.79 23.16 3.77
CA LEU A 71 -12.66 24.08 3.91
C LEU A 71 -11.30 23.38 4.00
N ARG A 72 -11.25 22.16 4.56
CA ARG A 72 -10.04 21.33 4.56
C ARG A 72 -9.84 20.60 3.24
N ALA A 73 -10.91 20.21 2.56
CA ALA A 73 -10.87 19.62 1.23
C ALA A 73 -10.29 20.62 0.23
N GLU A 74 -10.72 21.88 0.24
CA GLU A 74 -10.15 22.92 -0.64
C GLU A 74 -8.67 23.19 -0.35
N GLN A 75 -8.24 23.13 0.91
CA GLN A 75 -6.82 23.30 1.27
C GLN A 75 -5.98 22.11 0.82
N LEU A 76 -6.46 20.89 1.04
CA LEU A 76 -5.82 19.68 0.53
C LEU A 76 -5.77 19.67 -1.00
N GLU A 77 -6.84 20.09 -1.68
CA GLU A 77 -6.87 20.17 -3.14
C GLU A 77 -5.80 21.13 -3.67
N ARG A 78 -5.62 22.29 -3.04
CA ARG A 78 -4.54 23.21 -3.41
C ARG A 78 -3.17 22.60 -3.18
N GLU A 79 -2.97 21.95 -2.04
CA GLU A 79 -1.71 21.27 -1.72
C GLU A 79 -1.42 20.11 -2.69
N LEU A 80 -2.43 19.34 -3.07
CA LEU A 80 -2.34 18.27 -4.07
C LEU A 80 -2.09 18.81 -5.48
N VAL A 81 -2.70 19.95 -5.85
CA VAL A 81 -2.46 20.62 -7.13
C VAL A 81 -1.03 21.14 -7.19
N ASP A 82 -0.53 21.78 -6.13
CA ASP A 82 0.85 22.25 -6.05
C ASP A 82 1.85 21.09 -6.05
N ALA A 83 1.58 20.03 -5.29
CA ALA A 83 2.36 18.80 -5.31
C ALA A 83 2.36 18.16 -6.70
N ARG A 84 1.22 18.14 -7.40
CA ARG A 84 1.10 17.64 -8.77
C ARG A 84 1.93 18.47 -9.74
N VAL A 85 1.88 19.79 -9.65
CA VAL A 85 2.68 20.69 -10.50
C VAL A 85 4.17 20.52 -10.22
N ALA A 86 4.57 20.37 -8.95
CA ALA A 86 5.94 20.07 -8.56
C ALA A 86 6.39 18.71 -9.09
N LEU A 87 5.53 17.69 -9.00
CA LEU A 87 5.79 16.35 -9.51
C LEU A 87 5.92 16.33 -11.03
N SER A 88 5.07 17.05 -11.77
CA SER A 88 5.19 17.18 -13.23
C SER A 88 6.53 17.82 -13.63
N ARG A 89 6.95 18.87 -12.92
CA ARG A 89 8.24 19.54 -13.17
C ARG A 89 9.47 18.72 -12.76
N ALA A 90 9.32 17.82 -11.80
CA ALA A 90 10.37 16.87 -11.41
C ALA A 90 10.43 15.69 -12.40
N SER A 91 9.27 15.18 -12.81
CA SER A 91 9.09 14.16 -13.85
C SER A 91 9.75 14.57 -15.17
N GLU A 92 9.57 15.83 -15.60
CA GLU A 92 10.23 16.39 -16.79
C GLU A 92 11.76 16.42 -16.70
N ARG A 93 12.34 16.49 -15.49
CA ARG A 93 13.80 16.55 -15.27
C ARG A 93 14.44 15.18 -15.12
N THR A 94 13.72 14.21 -14.57
CA THR A 94 14.24 12.87 -14.25
C THR A 94 13.86 11.82 -15.30
N GLY A 95 12.98 12.17 -16.25
CA GLY A 95 12.30 11.22 -17.12
C GLY A 95 11.15 10.58 -16.36
N GLY A 96 9.91 10.88 -16.74
CA GLY A 96 8.72 10.52 -15.96
C GLY A 96 8.59 9.04 -15.62
N ASP A 97 9.18 8.19 -16.46
CA ASP A 97 9.24 6.74 -16.25
C ASP A 97 10.06 6.36 -15.02
N ALA A 98 11.20 7.01 -14.76
CA ALA A 98 12.05 6.71 -13.60
C ALA A 98 11.41 7.11 -12.27
N LEU A 99 10.66 8.21 -12.26
CA LEU A 99 9.88 8.63 -11.09
C LEU A 99 8.69 7.68 -10.89
N PHE A 100 7.97 7.33 -11.94
CA PHE A 100 6.87 6.37 -11.90
C PHE A 100 7.33 4.99 -11.38
N ASP A 101 8.49 4.53 -11.83
CA ASP A 101 9.14 3.31 -11.38
C ASP A 101 9.44 3.34 -9.88
N ALA A 102 10.01 4.43 -9.38
CA ALA A 102 10.30 4.61 -7.95
C ALA A 102 9.03 4.69 -7.08
N LEU A 103 7.95 5.27 -7.63
CA LEU A 103 6.64 5.36 -6.97
C LEU A 103 5.97 3.99 -6.90
N ALA A 104 5.99 3.22 -8.00
CA ALA A 104 5.44 1.87 -8.04
C ALA A 104 6.12 0.95 -7.02
N GLN A 105 7.45 1.01 -6.89
CA GLN A 105 8.23 0.21 -5.93
C GLN A 105 7.86 0.44 -4.45
N ARG A 106 7.22 1.56 -4.12
CA ARG A 106 6.81 1.89 -2.74
C ARG A 106 5.40 1.41 -2.42
N LEU A 107 4.71 0.80 -3.39
CA LEU A 107 3.33 0.42 -3.28
C LEU A 107 3.20 -1.02 -2.81
N HIS A 108 2.83 -1.16 -1.54
CA HIS A 108 2.64 -2.43 -0.85
C HIS A 108 1.24 -2.52 -0.27
N ALA A 109 0.64 -3.70 -0.33
CA ALA A 109 -0.65 -4.01 0.30
C ALA A 109 -0.64 -5.45 0.81
N ASP A 110 -1.48 -5.76 1.80
CA ASP A 110 -1.66 -7.12 2.30
C ASP A 110 -3.11 -7.56 2.17
N VAL A 111 -3.32 -8.83 1.81
CA VAL A 111 -4.62 -9.51 1.84
C VAL A 111 -4.60 -10.52 2.98
N LEU A 112 -5.50 -10.35 3.95
CA LEU A 112 -5.59 -11.24 5.11
C LEU A 112 -6.55 -12.41 4.87
N PHE A 113 -6.28 -13.52 5.54
CA PHE A 113 -7.03 -14.76 5.40
C PHE A 113 -7.49 -15.33 6.75
N ARG A 114 -8.61 -16.07 6.68
CA ARG A 114 -9.06 -16.90 7.79
C ARG A 114 -8.11 -18.07 8.05
N THR A 115 -8.14 -18.59 9.26
CA THR A 115 -7.37 -19.79 9.64
C THR A 115 -7.71 -20.97 8.73
N GLY A 116 -6.68 -21.65 8.23
CA GLY A 116 -6.85 -22.85 7.40
C GLY A 116 -7.57 -22.65 6.06
N SER A 117 -7.71 -21.42 5.59
CA SER A 117 -8.45 -21.10 4.37
C SER A 117 -7.62 -20.25 3.40
N ALA A 118 -7.85 -20.49 2.11
CA ALA A 118 -7.37 -19.68 0.99
C ALA A 118 -8.53 -18.96 0.26
N GLU A 119 -9.73 -18.98 0.82
CA GLU A 119 -10.89 -18.32 0.23
C GLU A 119 -10.77 -16.80 0.36
N ILE A 120 -11.13 -16.12 -0.72
CA ILE A 120 -11.23 -14.66 -0.80
C ILE A 120 -12.71 -14.32 -0.87
N ASP A 121 -13.17 -13.41 -0.01
CA ASP A 121 -14.55 -12.93 -0.05
C ASP A 121 -14.84 -12.10 -1.31
N ALA A 122 -16.12 -11.94 -1.65
CA ALA A 122 -16.53 -11.23 -2.86
C ALA A 122 -16.04 -9.76 -2.88
N PRO A 123 -16.15 -8.97 -1.79
CA PRO A 123 -15.64 -7.60 -1.78
C PRO A 123 -14.14 -7.49 -2.05
N MET A 124 -13.33 -8.38 -1.48
CA MET A 124 -11.88 -8.41 -1.75
C MET A 124 -11.59 -8.88 -3.17
N ALA A 125 -12.33 -9.87 -3.68
CA ALA A 125 -12.18 -10.33 -5.07
C ALA A 125 -12.46 -9.22 -6.08
N GLU A 126 -13.45 -8.36 -5.84
CA GLU A 126 -13.73 -7.19 -6.68
C GLU A 126 -12.59 -6.16 -6.67
N ARG A 127 -11.99 -5.90 -5.50
CA ARG A 127 -10.85 -4.99 -5.38
C ARG A 127 -9.60 -5.54 -6.07
N LEU A 128 -9.35 -6.84 -5.94
CA LEU A 128 -8.28 -7.52 -6.68
C LEU A 128 -8.54 -7.50 -8.18
N ALA A 129 -9.79 -7.67 -8.62
CA ALA A 129 -10.13 -7.52 -10.04
C ALA A 129 -9.87 -6.09 -10.55
N ALA A 130 -10.19 -5.06 -9.75
CA ALA A 130 -9.87 -3.67 -10.10
C ALA A 130 -8.36 -3.42 -10.18
N LEU A 131 -7.57 -4.03 -9.27
CA LEU A 131 -6.11 -3.99 -9.38
C LEU A 131 -5.62 -4.74 -10.63
N GLY A 132 -6.27 -5.84 -11.00
CA GLY A 132 -6.01 -6.56 -12.24
C GLY A 132 -6.22 -5.68 -13.48
N GLN A 133 -7.27 -4.88 -13.50
CA GLN A 133 -7.53 -3.92 -14.58
C GLN A 133 -6.44 -2.85 -14.68
N LEU A 134 -5.94 -2.38 -13.53
CA LEU A 134 -4.83 -1.43 -13.48
C LEU A 134 -3.55 -2.04 -14.06
N LEU A 135 -3.23 -3.28 -13.71
CA LEU A 135 -2.09 -4.01 -14.28
C LEU A 135 -2.26 -4.19 -15.79
N ALA A 136 -3.47 -4.53 -16.26
CA ALA A 136 -3.77 -4.68 -17.68
C ALA A 136 -3.59 -3.36 -18.46
N ALA A 137 -3.96 -2.22 -17.86
CA ALA A 137 -3.77 -0.90 -18.45
C ALA A 137 -2.30 -0.44 -18.48
N HIS A 138 -1.43 -1.10 -17.72
CA HIS A 138 -0.02 -0.75 -17.57
C HIS A 138 0.87 -2.00 -17.71
N GLU A 139 1.14 -2.42 -18.95
CA GLU A 139 1.91 -3.64 -19.27
C GLU A 139 3.34 -3.65 -18.67
N THR A 140 3.89 -2.46 -18.39
CA THR A 140 5.19 -2.30 -17.75
C THR A 140 5.15 -2.58 -16.25
N LEU A 141 3.98 -2.67 -15.62
CA LEU A 141 3.88 -3.02 -14.20
C LEU A 141 3.93 -4.53 -14.02
N ARG A 142 4.56 -4.93 -12.92
CA ARG A 142 4.64 -6.27 -12.38
C ARG A 142 4.17 -6.24 -10.93
N ILE A 143 3.74 -7.38 -10.44
CA ILE A 143 3.33 -7.57 -9.05
C ILE A 143 3.97 -8.84 -8.50
N ASP A 144 4.55 -8.73 -7.32
CA ASP A 144 5.07 -9.86 -6.57
C ASP A 144 4.10 -10.20 -5.44
N LEU A 145 3.68 -11.46 -5.38
CA LEU A 145 2.78 -12.02 -4.38
C LEU A 145 3.58 -12.94 -3.46
N ASN A 146 3.64 -12.62 -2.18
CA ASN A 146 4.31 -13.42 -1.17
C ASN A 146 3.29 -13.97 -0.19
N GLY A 147 3.05 -15.28 -0.21
CA GLY A 147 2.12 -15.96 0.69
C GLY A 147 2.78 -16.36 2.00
N PHE A 148 2.06 -16.15 3.10
CA PHE A 148 2.48 -16.50 4.45
C PHE A 148 1.40 -17.30 5.19
N ALA A 149 1.83 -18.08 6.17
CA ALA A 149 0.98 -18.82 7.10
C ALA A 149 1.40 -18.52 8.54
N ASP A 150 0.46 -18.66 9.48
CA ASP A 150 0.78 -18.57 10.89
C ASP A 150 1.57 -19.82 11.34
N PRO A 151 2.38 -19.75 12.42
CA PRO A 151 3.33 -20.81 12.76
C PRO A 151 2.68 -22.05 13.39
N ARG A 152 1.35 -22.14 13.43
CA ARG A 152 0.67 -23.33 13.94
C ARG A 152 0.64 -24.41 12.85
N GLY A 153 0.75 -25.66 13.28
CA GLY A 153 0.63 -26.81 12.37
C GLY A 153 1.95 -27.24 11.74
N ASP A 154 1.84 -28.09 10.73
CA ASP A 154 2.97 -28.68 10.02
C ASP A 154 3.58 -27.71 9.00
N GLU A 155 4.90 -27.74 8.84
CA GLU A 155 5.63 -26.84 7.95
C GLU A 155 5.24 -27.03 6.48
N ALA A 156 5.11 -28.28 6.02
CA ALA A 156 4.73 -28.56 4.64
C ALA A 156 3.28 -28.16 4.39
N ALA A 157 2.38 -28.40 5.34
CA ALA A 157 0.98 -27.93 5.25
C ALA A 157 0.90 -26.39 5.17
N ASN A 158 1.71 -25.69 5.97
CA ASN A 158 1.76 -24.23 5.93
C ASN A 158 2.32 -23.69 4.61
N LEU A 159 3.32 -24.36 4.04
CA LEU A 159 3.85 -24.00 2.72
C LEU A 159 2.77 -24.14 1.64
N VAL A 160 2.05 -25.26 1.62
CA VAL A 160 0.94 -25.50 0.68
C VAL A 160 -0.15 -24.43 0.85
N LEU A 161 -0.60 -24.18 2.09
CA LEU A 161 -1.65 -23.19 2.35
C LEU A 161 -1.24 -21.77 1.93
N SER A 162 0.01 -21.39 2.19
CA SER A 162 0.53 -20.09 1.78
C SER A 162 0.58 -19.94 0.24
N HIS A 163 0.89 -21.03 -0.47
CA HIS A 163 0.86 -21.08 -1.93
C HIS A 163 -0.57 -21.01 -2.49
N GLU A 164 -1.52 -21.73 -1.90
CA GLU A 164 -2.94 -21.67 -2.27
C GLU A 164 -3.51 -20.27 -2.13
N ARG A 165 -3.22 -19.58 -1.02
CA ARG A 165 -3.61 -18.18 -0.80
C ARG A 165 -3.05 -17.25 -1.86
N ALA A 166 -1.75 -17.35 -2.14
CA ALA A 166 -1.12 -16.51 -3.15
C ALA A 166 -1.70 -16.79 -4.55
N ASN A 167 -2.04 -18.04 -4.86
CA ASN A 167 -2.71 -18.40 -6.10
C ASN A 167 -4.13 -17.84 -6.18
N ALA A 168 -4.91 -17.87 -5.09
CA ALA A 168 -6.24 -17.26 -5.07
C ALA A 168 -6.18 -15.76 -5.41
N VAL A 169 -5.19 -15.05 -4.88
CA VAL A 169 -4.94 -13.63 -5.22
C VAL A 169 -4.55 -13.48 -6.68
N ARG A 170 -3.63 -14.33 -7.19
CA ARG A 170 -3.22 -14.34 -8.59
C ARG A 170 -4.41 -14.52 -9.53
N GLU A 171 -5.29 -15.49 -9.27
CA GLU A 171 -6.46 -15.75 -10.12
C GLU A 171 -7.45 -14.58 -10.09
N ALA A 172 -7.61 -13.90 -8.95
CA ALA A 172 -8.45 -12.71 -8.86
C ALA A 172 -7.89 -11.54 -9.71
N LEU A 173 -6.56 -11.34 -9.70
CA LEU A 173 -5.89 -10.34 -10.56
C LEU A 173 -6.04 -10.67 -12.04
N ILE A 174 -5.87 -11.95 -12.43
CA ILE A 174 -6.02 -12.40 -13.82
C ILE A 174 -7.47 -12.23 -14.29
N ARG A 175 -8.46 -12.50 -13.42
CA ARG A 175 -9.87 -12.23 -13.72
C ARG A 175 -10.14 -10.75 -13.98
N GLY A 176 -9.36 -9.87 -13.34
CA GLY A 176 -9.35 -8.43 -13.62
C GLY A 176 -8.69 -8.03 -14.94
N GLY A 177 -8.01 -8.95 -15.62
CA GLY A 177 -7.34 -8.73 -16.91
C GLY A 177 -5.82 -8.66 -16.84
N ALA A 178 -5.21 -8.80 -15.65
CA ALA A 178 -3.75 -8.82 -15.55
C ALA A 178 -3.17 -10.00 -16.33
N ALA A 179 -2.09 -9.77 -17.10
CA ALA A 179 -1.42 -10.83 -17.81
C ALA A 179 -0.66 -11.74 -16.81
N PRO A 180 -0.66 -13.08 -16.97
CA PRO A 180 0.05 -14.00 -16.08
C PRO A 180 1.53 -13.65 -15.89
N GLU A 181 2.18 -13.13 -16.92
CA GLU A 181 3.60 -12.75 -16.91
C GLU A 181 3.86 -11.51 -16.05
N GLN A 182 2.82 -10.72 -15.73
CA GLN A 182 2.94 -9.59 -14.81
C GLN A 182 3.02 -10.03 -13.35
N ILE A 183 2.66 -11.27 -13.04
CA ILE A 183 2.49 -11.75 -11.67
C ILE A 183 3.58 -12.76 -11.32
N ARG A 184 4.39 -12.45 -10.30
CA ARG A 184 5.33 -13.40 -9.69
C ARG A 184 4.78 -13.86 -8.36
N LEU A 185 4.83 -15.17 -8.11
CA LEU A 185 4.31 -15.77 -6.88
C LEU A 185 5.44 -16.46 -6.11
N ALA A 186 5.46 -16.28 -4.80
CA ALA A 186 6.30 -17.02 -3.86
C ALA A 186 5.48 -17.40 -2.62
N ALA A 187 5.79 -18.57 -2.05
CA ALA A 187 5.15 -19.10 -0.86
C ALA A 187 6.23 -19.36 0.19
N HIS A 188 6.02 -18.88 1.40
CA HIS A 188 7.02 -18.92 2.47
C HIS A 188 6.59 -19.79 3.66
N GLY A 189 5.35 -20.31 3.65
CA GLY A 189 4.78 -21.00 4.79
C GLY A 189 4.86 -20.14 6.05
N ALA A 190 5.33 -20.73 7.14
CA ALA A 190 5.56 -20.04 8.42
C ALA A 190 7.03 -19.66 8.66
N ALA A 191 7.93 -19.86 7.69
CA ALA A 191 9.38 -19.69 7.87
C ALA A 191 9.78 -18.25 8.24
N LEU A 192 8.97 -17.27 7.84
CA LEU A 192 9.18 -15.84 8.09
C LEU A 192 8.22 -15.29 9.16
N ALA A 193 7.58 -16.15 9.95
CA ALA A 193 6.70 -15.71 11.03
C ALA A 193 7.48 -14.97 12.13
N THR A 194 6.96 -13.82 12.54
CA THR A 194 7.54 -12.94 13.57
C THR A 194 6.70 -12.90 14.85
N ALA A 195 5.45 -13.37 14.77
CA ALA A 195 4.54 -13.43 15.89
C ALA A 195 5.07 -14.29 17.05
N PRO A 196 4.98 -13.81 18.32
CA PRO A 196 5.34 -14.60 19.49
C PRO A 196 4.57 -15.92 19.58
N GLN A 197 5.20 -16.94 20.17
CA GLN A 197 4.55 -18.24 20.34
C GLN A 197 3.30 -18.11 21.23
N GLY A 198 2.16 -18.57 20.72
CA GLY A 198 0.88 -18.55 21.43
C GLY A 198 0.06 -17.27 21.28
N ASP A 199 0.57 -16.24 20.59
CA ASP A 199 -0.17 -15.00 20.35
C ASP A 199 -1.13 -15.16 19.15
N LEU A 200 -2.37 -15.54 19.46
CA LEU A 200 -3.41 -15.77 18.45
C LEU A 200 -3.81 -14.50 17.69
N GLU A 201 -3.68 -13.32 18.31
CA GLU A 201 -3.97 -12.04 17.65
C GLU A 201 -2.86 -11.72 16.66
N ALA A 202 -1.58 -11.86 17.06
CA ALA A 202 -0.45 -11.69 16.16
C ALA A 202 -0.49 -12.68 14.98
N TYR A 203 -0.94 -13.92 15.22
CA TYR A 203 -1.11 -14.92 14.16
C TYR A 203 -2.11 -14.51 13.09
N ALA A 204 -3.07 -13.63 13.39
CA ALA A 204 -3.97 -13.11 12.37
C ALA A 204 -3.25 -12.32 11.28
N TRP A 205 -2.22 -11.57 11.67
CA TRP A 205 -1.41 -10.78 10.75
C TRP A 205 -0.45 -11.63 9.91
N GLU A 206 -0.10 -12.83 10.38
CA GLU A 206 0.76 -13.78 9.64
C GLU A 206 0.00 -14.57 8.57
N ARG A 207 -1.33 -14.63 8.66
CA ARG A 207 -2.18 -15.23 7.62
C ARG A 207 -2.45 -14.23 6.51
N ARG A 208 -1.42 -13.94 5.71
CA ARG A 208 -1.52 -12.92 4.66
C ARG A 208 -0.87 -13.32 3.35
N VAL A 209 -1.26 -12.63 2.29
CA VAL A 209 -0.47 -12.50 1.06
C VAL A 209 -0.06 -11.04 0.95
N SER A 210 1.24 -10.79 0.82
CA SER A 210 1.78 -9.46 0.60
C SER A 210 1.97 -9.19 -0.88
N LEU A 211 1.46 -8.05 -1.33
CA LEU A 211 1.46 -7.59 -2.71
C LEU A 211 2.46 -6.44 -2.80
N ALA A 212 3.45 -6.56 -3.69
CA ALA A 212 4.39 -5.50 -4.01
C ALA A 212 4.34 -5.20 -5.50
N ILE A 213 3.97 -3.98 -5.86
CA ILE A 213 3.96 -3.55 -7.25
C ILE A 213 5.34 -3.01 -7.60
N ARG A 214 5.80 -3.29 -8.82
CA ARG A 214 7.08 -2.80 -9.32
C ARG A 214 7.05 -2.67 -10.84
N PRO A 215 7.90 -1.83 -11.43
CA PRO A 215 8.08 -1.83 -12.87
C PRO A 215 8.80 -3.10 -13.36
N ALA A 216 8.60 -3.44 -14.64
CA ALA A 216 9.15 -4.63 -15.30
C ALA A 216 10.67 -4.54 -15.49
N SER A 217 11.25 -3.33 -15.50
CA SER A 217 12.68 -3.00 -15.42
C SER A 217 12.78 -1.46 -15.59
N ALA A 218 13.60 -0.73 -14.85
CA ALA A 218 15.03 -0.66 -15.17
C ALA A 218 15.91 -1.65 -14.37
N ALA A 219 16.61 -2.52 -15.08
CA ALA A 219 17.85 -3.09 -14.57
C ALA A 219 18.81 -1.96 -14.12
N THR A 220 19.48 -2.15 -12.98
CA THR A 220 20.66 -1.37 -12.54
C THR A 220 20.38 -0.04 -11.84
N VAL A 221 20.02 -0.08 -10.55
CA VAL A 221 20.79 0.72 -9.57
C VAL A 221 21.80 -0.23 -8.95
N ALA A 222 22.82 -0.58 -9.73
CA ALA A 222 24.02 -1.15 -9.17
C ALA A 222 24.60 -0.11 -8.21
N GLN A 223 24.96 -0.59 -7.02
CA GLN A 223 26.24 -0.30 -6.37
C GLN A 223 27.06 0.79 -7.07
N ALA A 224 26.79 2.05 -6.77
CA ALA A 224 27.67 3.16 -7.08
C ALA A 224 27.32 4.35 -6.18
N GLN A 225 27.73 4.24 -4.91
CA GLN A 225 28.54 5.25 -4.20
C GLN A 225 28.89 4.72 -2.82
#